data_AF-A0A7J9W687-F1
#
_entry.id   AF-A0A7J9W687-F1
#
_cell.length_a   1.000
_cell.length_b   1.000
_cell.length_c   1.000
_cell.angle_alpha   90.00
_cell.angle_beta   90.00
_cell.angle_gamma   90.00
#
_symmetry.space_group_name_H-M   'P 1'
#
loop_
_entity.id
_entity.type
_entity.pdbx_description
1 polymer ?
#
loop_
_entity_poly.entity_id
_entity_poly.type
_entity_poly.pdbx_seq_one_letter_code
_entity_poly.pdbx_strand_id
1 'polypeptide(L)'
;MIRYEELEGTAGQWRDRFANAEPFPHVVIDELFDPAAIAEAARDFPAPSEMAEKPGRAGVLEMSDRSLVPPRLVQVSDELLSARFTAWLSQVSGLDELATDPQGNWGVLRQSGDGVEGKIHVPPQR
;
A
#
# COMPACT_ATOMS: atom_id res chain seq x y z
N MET A 1 8.19 11.35 -1.46
CA MET A 1 7.71 10.79 -0.17
C MET A 1 8.35 9.44 0.10
N ILE A 2 8.37 8.55 -0.89
CA ILE A 2 9.14 7.30 -0.86
C ILE A 2 10.64 7.60 -0.93
N ARG A 3 11.47 6.81 -0.23
CA ARG A 3 12.94 6.90 -0.21
C ARG A 3 13.57 6.20 -1.43
N TYR A 4 13.28 6.70 -2.64
CA TYR A 4 13.64 6.00 -3.88
C TYR A 4 15.14 5.75 -4.07
N GLU A 5 16.00 6.70 -3.71
CA GLU A 5 17.46 6.56 -3.95
C GLU A 5 18.03 5.33 -3.25
N GLU A 6 17.53 5.05 -2.05
CA GLU A 6 17.94 3.88 -1.27
C GLU A 6 17.33 2.60 -1.83
N LEU A 7 16.03 2.62 -2.16
CA LEU A 7 15.31 1.47 -2.72
C LEU A 7 15.90 1.03 -4.06
N GLU A 8 16.19 1.99 -4.94
CA GLU A 8 16.78 1.75 -6.26
C GLU A 8 18.25 1.33 -6.12
N GLY A 9 18.99 1.92 -5.18
CA GLY A 9 20.38 1.54 -4.87
C GLY A 9 20.54 0.10 -4.37
N THR A 10 19.50 -0.49 -3.78
CA THR A 10 19.52 -1.87 -3.26
C THR A 10 18.51 -2.81 -3.93
N ALA A 11 18.01 -2.48 -5.13
CA ALA A 11 16.96 -3.25 -5.81
C ALA A 11 17.31 -4.74 -6.00
N GLY A 12 18.57 -5.07 -6.30
CA GLY A 12 19.02 -6.46 -6.43
C GLY A 12 18.89 -7.26 -5.12
N GLN A 13 19.19 -6.63 -3.98
CA GLN A 13 19.03 -7.28 -2.66
C GLN A 13 17.56 -7.53 -2.34
N TRP A 14 16.69 -6.60 -2.73
CA TRP A 14 15.25 -6.77 -2.57
C TRP A 14 14.69 -7.89 -3.44
N ARG A 15 15.16 -8.02 -4.69
CA ARG A 15 14.81 -9.15 -5.55
C ARG A 15 15.21 -10.48 -4.93
N ASP A 16 16.44 -10.58 -4.43
CA ASP A 16 16.92 -11.82 -3.79
C ASP A 16 16.10 -12.16 -2.55
N ARG A 17 15.78 -11.17 -1.71
CA ARG A 17 14.89 -11.36 -0.55
C ARG A 17 13.50 -11.82 -0.97
N PHE A 18 12.90 -11.16 -1.97
CA PHE A 18 11.59 -11.52 -2.47
C PHE A 18 11.53 -12.96 -2.99
N ALA A 19 12.49 -13.35 -3.83
CA ALA A 19 12.50 -14.65 -4.50
C ALA A 19 12.79 -15.83 -3.54
N ASN A 20 13.57 -15.59 -2.48
CA ASN A 20 13.99 -16.65 -1.55
C ASN A 20 13.20 -16.65 -0.23
N ALA A 21 12.18 -15.81 -0.10
CA ALA A 21 11.35 -15.78 1.10
C ALA A 21 10.41 -16.99 1.15
N GLU A 22 10.31 -17.60 2.33
CA GLU A 22 9.44 -18.73 2.62
C GLU A 22 8.29 -18.31 3.56
N PRO A 23 7.08 -18.88 3.45
CA PRO A 23 6.68 -20.02 2.60
C PRO A 23 6.21 -19.65 1.18
N PHE A 24 6.30 -18.37 0.81
CA PHE A 24 5.97 -17.86 -0.52
C PHE A 24 6.73 -16.55 -0.77
N PRO A 25 6.92 -16.14 -2.04
CA PRO A 25 7.64 -14.92 -2.37
C PRO A 25 7.04 -13.67 -1.73
N HIS A 26 7.82 -12.98 -0.90
CA HIS A 26 7.41 -11.75 -0.23
C HIS A 26 8.63 -10.95 0.22
N VAL A 27 8.44 -9.66 0.47
CA VAL A 27 9.48 -8.78 1.00
C VAL A 27 8.87 -7.81 1.99
N VAL A 28 9.57 -7.57 3.10
CA VAL A 28 9.24 -6.53 4.08
C VAL A 28 10.25 -5.40 3.92
N ILE A 29 9.76 -4.19 3.75
CA ILE A 29 10.56 -2.99 3.50
C ILE A 29 10.33 -2.04 4.66
N ASP A 30 11.29 -1.99 5.56
CA ASP A 30 11.30 -1.00 6.62
C ASP A 30 11.58 0.38 6.04
N GLU A 31 10.91 1.39 6.60
CA GLU A 31 11.08 2.79 6.23
C GLU A 31 10.94 3.09 4.72
N LEU A 32 9.95 2.47 4.06
CA LEU A 32 9.63 2.72 2.65
C LEU A 32 9.45 4.23 2.34
N PHE A 33 8.88 4.95 3.30
CA PHE A 33 8.64 6.39 3.23
C PHE A 33 9.62 7.15 4.13
N ASP A 34 9.85 8.42 3.82
CA ASP A 34 10.43 9.36 4.78
C ASP A 34 9.59 9.37 6.08
N PRO A 35 10.18 9.07 7.25
CA PRO A 35 9.44 8.93 8.50
C PRO A 35 8.69 10.19 8.93
N ALA A 36 9.25 11.37 8.68
CA ALA A 36 8.59 12.62 9.02
C ALA A 36 7.40 12.87 8.09
N ALA A 37 7.56 12.69 6.78
CA ALA A 37 6.50 12.88 5.80
C ALA A 37 5.32 11.92 6.00
N ILE A 38 5.58 10.64 6.31
CA ILE A 38 4.49 9.67 6.53
C ILE A 38 3.79 9.92 7.87
N ALA A 39 4.50 10.34 8.92
CA ALA A 39 3.89 10.73 10.19
C ALA A 39 2.96 11.95 10.01
N GLU A 40 3.39 12.93 9.22
CA GLU A 40 2.59 14.08 8.82
C GLU A 40 1.34 13.69 8.04
N ALA A 41 1.40 12.72 7.12
CA ALA A 41 0.23 12.21 6.41
C ALA A 41 -0.70 11.39 7.32
N ALA A 42 -0.14 10.63 8.28
CA ALA A 42 -0.91 9.83 9.22
C ALA A 42 -1.75 10.67 10.19
N ARG A 43 -1.33 11.91 10.50
CA ARG A 43 -2.15 12.82 11.32
C ARG A 43 -3.42 13.28 10.62
N ASP A 44 -3.44 13.24 9.29
CA ASP A 44 -4.62 13.58 8.50
C ASP A 44 -5.58 12.38 8.38
N PHE A 45 -5.26 11.20 8.94
CA PHE A 45 -6.13 10.03 8.80
C PHE A 45 -7.52 10.31 9.39
N PRO A 46 -8.60 10.03 8.63
CA PRO A 46 -9.95 10.39 9.05
C PRO A 46 -10.34 9.71 10.37
N ALA A 47 -11.07 10.42 11.20
CA ALA A 47 -11.64 9.85 12.41
C ALA A 47 -12.69 8.78 12.06
N PRO A 48 -12.94 7.80 12.95
CA PRO A 48 -13.99 6.79 12.75
C PRO A 48 -15.36 7.35 12.36
N SER A 49 -15.73 8.51 12.88
CA SER A 49 -17.00 9.19 12.58
C SER A 49 -17.11 9.74 11.16
N GLU A 50 -15.99 9.84 10.44
CA GLU A 50 -15.90 10.35 9.07
C GLU A 50 -15.83 9.22 8.03
N MET A 51 -15.86 7.96 8.50
CA MET A 51 -15.74 6.76 7.66
C MET A 51 -17.01 5.93 7.68
N ALA A 52 -17.22 5.13 6.64
CA ALA A 52 -18.37 4.24 6.54
C ALA A 52 -18.03 2.84 7.04
N GLU A 53 -18.98 2.15 7.67
CA GLU A 53 -18.82 0.74 7.99
C GLU A 53 -18.82 -0.11 6.70
N LYS A 54 -17.83 -1.00 6.59
CA LYS A 54 -17.69 -1.89 5.45
C LYS A 54 -18.84 -2.89 5.43
N PRO A 55 -19.59 -3.01 4.32
CA PRO A 55 -20.67 -3.97 4.20
C PRO A 55 -20.25 -5.40 4.55
N GLY A 56 -20.98 -6.03 5.47
CA GLY A 56 -20.74 -7.40 5.91
C GLY A 56 -19.50 -7.61 6.78
N ARG A 57 -18.83 -6.53 7.23
CA ARG A 57 -17.67 -6.61 8.13
C ARG A 57 -17.81 -5.64 9.30
N ALA A 58 -18.53 -6.09 10.33
CA ALA A 58 -18.76 -5.30 11.52
C ALA A 58 -17.45 -4.80 12.15
N GLY A 59 -17.38 -3.52 12.49
CA GLY A 59 -16.19 -2.89 13.10
C GLY A 59 -15.02 -2.61 12.15
N VAL A 60 -15.19 -2.87 10.84
CA VAL A 60 -14.25 -2.41 9.80
C VAL A 60 -14.81 -1.13 9.18
N LEU A 61 -14.07 -0.04 9.27
CA LEU A 61 -14.41 1.24 8.66
C LEU A 61 -13.59 1.44 7.38
N GLU A 62 -14.21 2.00 6.35
CA GLU A 62 -13.55 2.31 5.10
C GLU A 62 -13.99 3.64 4.48
N MET A 63 -13.05 4.25 3.76
CA MET A 63 -13.27 5.42 2.91
C MET A 63 -12.70 5.10 1.53
N SER A 64 -13.60 4.97 0.55
CA SER A 64 -13.31 4.57 -0.85
C SER A 64 -13.68 5.65 -1.87
N ASP A 65 -14.32 6.74 -1.45
CA ASP A 65 -14.47 7.94 -2.27
C ASP A 65 -13.20 8.79 -2.14
N ARG A 66 -12.40 8.81 -3.21
CA ARG A 66 -11.13 9.55 -3.26
C ARG A 66 -11.31 11.04 -3.00
N SER A 67 -12.46 11.62 -3.35
CA SER A 67 -12.72 13.05 -3.17
C SER A 67 -12.84 13.45 -1.70
N LEU A 68 -13.12 12.49 -0.81
CA LEU A 68 -13.17 12.67 0.63
C LEU A 68 -11.82 12.40 1.31
N VAL A 69 -10.84 11.86 0.58
CA VAL A 69 -9.54 11.50 1.13
C VAL A 69 -8.68 12.76 1.31
N PRO A 70 -8.07 12.93 2.50
CA PRO A 70 -7.15 14.03 2.77
C PRO A 70 -5.99 14.10 1.75
N PRO A 71 -5.61 15.31 1.29
CA PRO A 71 -4.63 15.46 0.21
C PRO A 71 -3.28 14.76 0.44
N ARG A 72 -2.78 14.73 1.68
CA ARG A 72 -1.51 14.04 1.99
C ARG A 72 -1.62 12.52 1.84
N LEU A 73 -2.78 11.93 2.14
CA LEU A 73 -3.03 10.50 1.94
C LEU A 73 -3.26 10.17 0.46
N VAL A 74 -3.86 11.10 -0.30
CA VAL A 74 -3.90 11.01 -1.77
C VAL A 74 -2.47 10.98 -2.34
N GLN A 75 -1.57 11.82 -1.85
CA GLN A 75 -0.17 11.83 -2.27
C GLN A 75 0.54 10.51 -1.98
N VAL A 76 0.29 9.87 -0.83
CA VAL A 76 0.82 8.52 -0.52
C VAL A 76 0.38 7.51 -1.59
N SER A 77 -0.91 7.50 -1.92
CA SER A 77 -1.47 6.63 -2.95
C SER A 77 -0.85 6.91 -4.33
N ASP A 78 -0.74 8.18 -4.73
CA ASP A 78 -0.16 8.57 -6.02
C ASP A 78 1.31 8.16 -6.15
N GLU A 79 2.09 8.22 -5.07
CA GLU A 79 3.47 7.75 -5.04
C GLU A 79 3.56 6.22 -5.23
N LEU A 80 2.71 5.46 -4.55
CA LEU A 80 2.62 4.00 -4.69
C LEU A 80 2.08 3.56 -6.07
N LEU A 81 1.34 4.44 -6.76
CA LEU A 81 0.83 4.22 -8.10
C LEU A 81 1.68 4.90 -9.18
N SER A 82 2.83 5.46 -8.80
CA SER A 82 3.68 6.15 -9.75
C SER A 82 4.35 5.14 -10.69
N ALA A 83 4.67 5.60 -11.90
CA ALA A 83 5.47 4.82 -12.84
C ALA A 83 6.85 4.46 -12.26
N ARG A 84 7.42 5.32 -11.40
CA ARG A 84 8.70 5.09 -10.74
C ARG A 84 8.63 3.93 -9.75
N PHE A 85 7.63 3.93 -8.86
CA PHE A 85 7.43 2.83 -7.92
C PHE A 85 7.08 1.53 -8.64
N THR A 86 6.24 1.60 -9.67
CA THR A 86 5.87 0.45 -10.52
C THR A 86 7.09 -0.17 -11.21
N ALA A 87 7.98 0.65 -11.77
CA ALA A 87 9.23 0.17 -12.38
C ALA A 87 10.15 -0.50 -11.36
N TRP A 88 10.29 0.09 -10.17
CA TRP A 88 11.06 -0.52 -9.09
C TRP A 88 10.44 -1.85 -8.62
N LEU A 89 9.12 -1.91 -8.45
CA LEU A 89 8.41 -3.11 -8.03
C LEU A 89 8.51 -4.24 -9.06
N SER A 90 8.47 -3.91 -10.36
CA SER A 90 8.74 -4.86 -11.45
C SER A 90 10.16 -5.44 -11.33
N GLN A 91 11.17 -4.59 -11.06
CA GLN A 91 12.54 -5.08 -10.83
C GLN A 91 12.65 -6.00 -9.60
N VAL A 92 11.94 -5.73 -8.51
CA VAL A 92 11.99 -6.58 -7.31
C VAL A 92 11.24 -7.89 -7.49
N SER A 93 10.03 -7.84 -8.04
CA SER A 93 9.17 -9.01 -8.19
C SER A 93 9.54 -9.91 -9.36
N GLY A 94 10.25 -9.40 -10.37
CA GLY A 94 10.51 -10.10 -11.62
C GLY A 94 9.29 -10.21 -12.53
N LEU A 95 8.20 -9.48 -12.21
CA LEU A 95 7.03 -9.40 -13.07
C LEU A 95 7.24 -8.31 -14.11
N ASP A 96 7.43 -8.74 -15.36
CA ASP A 96 7.49 -7.85 -16.50
C ASP A 96 6.11 -7.17 -16.71
N GLU A 97 6.13 -5.94 -17.22
CA GLU A 97 4.93 -5.18 -17.59
C GLU A 97 3.95 -4.89 -16.43
N LEU A 98 4.45 -4.79 -15.19
CA LEU A 98 3.63 -4.31 -14.07
C LEU A 98 3.12 -2.91 -14.41
N ALA A 99 1.81 -2.72 -14.31
CA ALA A 99 1.15 -1.45 -14.59
C ALA A 99 0.05 -1.19 -13.57
N THR A 100 -0.11 0.09 -13.24
CA THR A 100 -1.23 0.54 -12.41
C THR A 100 -2.49 0.62 -13.26
N ASP A 101 -3.63 0.27 -12.67
CA ASP A 101 -4.93 0.38 -13.34
C ASP A 101 -5.19 1.84 -13.76
N PRO A 102 -5.33 2.13 -15.08
CA PRO A 102 -5.64 3.48 -15.56
C PRO A 102 -6.96 4.04 -15.04
N GLN A 103 -7.89 3.17 -14.64
CA GLN A 103 -9.17 3.56 -14.03
C GLN A 103 -9.02 3.92 -12.54
N GLY A 104 -7.81 3.85 -12.00
CA GLY A 104 -7.47 4.47 -10.73
C GLY A 104 -8.00 3.71 -9.53
N ASN A 105 -7.77 2.40 -9.45
CA ASN A 105 -7.89 1.70 -8.17
C ASN A 105 -6.79 2.19 -7.23
N TRP A 106 -7.08 3.31 -6.56
CA TRP A 106 -6.15 4.05 -5.72
C TRP A 106 -5.96 3.42 -4.33
N GLY A 107 -6.72 2.36 -4.06
CA GLY A 107 -6.84 1.72 -2.76
C GLY A 107 -8.06 2.21 -1.99
N VAL A 108 -8.05 1.92 -0.70
CA VAL A 108 -9.12 2.26 0.25
C VAL A 108 -8.46 2.53 1.60
N LEU A 109 -8.78 3.65 2.24
CA LEU A 109 -8.39 3.85 3.64
C LEU A 109 -9.23 2.93 4.51
N ARG A 110 -8.60 2.17 5.39
CA ARG A 110 -9.27 1.21 6.26
C ARG A 110 -8.79 1.32 7.69
N GLN A 111 -9.74 1.31 8.62
CA GLN A 111 -9.50 1.20 10.05
C GLN A 111 -10.29 0.00 10.58
N SER A 112 -9.69 -0.76 11.49
CA SER A 112 -10.33 -1.88 12.17
C SER A 112 -10.34 -1.60 13.67
N GLY A 113 -11.49 -1.78 14.32
CA GLY A 113 -11.60 -1.66 15.77
C GLY A 113 -10.99 -2.86 16.51
N ASP A 114 -10.98 -2.78 17.83
CA ASP A 114 -10.48 -3.85 18.70
C ASP A 114 -11.23 -5.17 18.47
N GLY A 115 -10.49 -6.28 18.42
CA GLY A 115 -11.06 -7.62 18.21
C GLY A 115 -11.53 -7.91 16.78
N VAL A 116 -11.36 -6.98 15.83
CA VAL A 116 -11.69 -7.20 14.43
C VAL A 116 -10.57 -8.01 13.76
N GLU A 117 -10.90 -9.22 13.33
CA GLU A 117 -9.95 -10.15 12.72
C GLU A 117 -10.00 -10.12 11.18
N GLY A 118 -8.84 -10.24 10.54
CA GLY A 118 -8.73 -10.53 9.11
C GLY A 118 -8.92 -12.01 8.84
N LYS A 119 -9.87 -12.38 7.96
CA LYS A 119 -10.01 -13.77 7.52
C LYS A 119 -8.85 -14.16 6.61
N ILE A 120 -8.28 -15.35 6.84
CA ILE A 120 -7.29 -15.96 5.93
C ILE A 120 -7.96 -16.17 4.57
N HIS A 121 -7.30 -15.70 3.52
CA HIS A 121 -7.73 -15.88 2.13
C HIS A 121 -6.51 -15.97 1.23
N VAL A 122 -6.65 -16.71 0.14
CA VAL A 122 -5.71 -16.69 -0.98
C VAL A 122 -6.39 -15.88 -2.09
N PRO A 123 -5.69 -14.92 -2.73
CA PRO A 123 -6.24 -14.24 -3.88
C PRO A 123 -6.68 -15.25 -4.94
N PRO A 124 -7.80 -15.02 -5.65
CA PRO A 124 -8.21 -15.91 -6.73
C PRO A 124 -7.06 -16.02 -7.75
N GLN A 125 -6.68 -17.26 -8.08
CA GLN A 125 -5.71 -17.52 -9.14
C GLN A 125 -6.35 -17.14 -10.48
N ARG A 126 -5.66 -16.31 -11.26
CA ARG A 126 -6.07 -15.95 -12.63
C ARG A 126 -5.73 -17.07 -13.60
#